data_AF-A0A7S1SNL2-F1
#
_entry.id   AF-A0A7S1SNL2-F1
#
_cell.length_a   1.000
_cell.length_b   1.000
_cell.length_c   1.000
_cell.angle_alpha   90.00
_cell.angle_beta   90.00
_cell.angle_gamma   90.00
#
_symmetry.space_group_name_H-M   'P 1'
#
loop_
_entity.id
_entity.type
_entity.pdbx_description
1 polymer ?
#
loop_
_entity_poly.entity_id
_entity_poly.type
_entity_poly.pdbx_seq_one_letter_code
_entity_poly.pdbx_strand_id
1 'polypeptide(L)'
;MMADRRPSTASHKHLVTIIWHADVITRIGSNLLPVFCGLLLLLAVQGNAAPHPILDAASHLDRDRGLLRFDSGGSFKILQLTDLHFGESASKDRRSVQVMEAVLQAEANCSLVLLSGDMVSGNLWERLGRPKHFYQRRWEQLVAPLKRAGVPYAVVLGNHDGEADLSRRQVVELVHHEGGSLSLTRMGPHSDSSAGNYWLDVMSSSGDGRVALRVWMLDSRRIECNGHPGWGCVAPEIIAWVAEKGADLPRAPSIAVVHIPPAQFMYGWSFGGGGVGLKREPVNCPAVETGLHAALRAAGVQLVLSGHDHNNNFVTTYDGITYAYGQKTGYGSYGPLPGLLRGGRLLLFQEGEKGTVDVSGAESWLRLEDGTLVVQESSRRSMRTFQMICDGGYTGGALALLARAKKVSILVVLIAVVCVLCFIVMRRKQQKADTRRAL
;
A
#
# COMPACT_ATOMS: atom_id res chain seq x y z
N MET A 1 -33.16 -53.10 -101.22
CA MET A 1 -31.96 -52.61 -101.94
C MET A 1 -31.01 -51.99 -100.93
N MET A 2 -29.73 -52.37 -101.03
CA MET A 2 -28.49 -51.93 -100.36
C MET A 2 -28.44 -50.44 -99.95
N ALA A 3 -27.60 -49.93 -99.03
CA ALA A 3 -26.45 -50.36 -98.20
C ALA A 3 -26.19 -49.17 -97.22
N ASP A 4 -25.91 -49.33 -95.93
CA ASP A 4 -24.70 -49.79 -95.21
C ASP A 4 -23.83 -48.65 -94.63
N ARG A 5 -23.45 -48.83 -93.35
CA ARG A 5 -22.38 -48.21 -92.52
C ARG A 5 -22.57 -46.76 -92.01
N ARG A 6 -22.24 -46.41 -90.76
CA ARG A 6 -21.29 -46.99 -89.77
C ARG A 6 -21.56 -46.37 -88.35
N PRO A 7 -21.24 -47.04 -87.22
CA PRO A 7 -21.48 -46.50 -85.86
C PRO A 7 -20.21 -46.31 -84.99
N SER A 8 -20.29 -45.49 -83.93
CA SER A 8 -19.47 -45.62 -82.70
C SER A 8 -20.17 -44.93 -81.50
N THR A 9 -20.84 -45.71 -80.65
CA THR A 9 -20.46 -46.09 -79.26
C THR A 9 -20.67 -45.02 -78.18
N ALA A 10 -21.69 -45.33 -77.37
CA ALA A 10 -22.11 -44.71 -76.12
C ALA A 10 -21.31 -45.23 -74.91
N SER A 11 -21.40 -44.52 -73.77
CA SER A 11 -21.58 -45.11 -72.42
C SER A 11 -21.67 -43.98 -71.37
N HIS A 12 -22.30 -44.10 -70.21
CA HIS A 12 -23.48 -44.82 -69.72
C HIS A 12 -23.76 -44.28 -68.30
N LYS A 13 -25.01 -44.34 -67.87
CA LYS A 13 -25.55 -43.77 -66.64
C LYS A 13 -25.49 -44.75 -65.45
N HIS A 14 -25.46 -44.14 -64.25
CA HIS A 14 -26.09 -44.52 -62.97
C HIS A 14 -25.75 -45.86 -62.29
N LEU A 15 -25.24 -45.76 -61.06
CA LEU A 15 -25.90 -46.37 -59.89
C LEU A 15 -25.39 -45.74 -58.56
N VAL A 16 -26.24 -45.81 -57.55
CA VAL A 16 -25.98 -45.63 -56.10
C VAL A 16 -26.10 -44.22 -55.50
N THR A 17 -27.34 -43.74 -55.51
CA THR A 17 -27.96 -43.07 -54.34
C THR A 17 -28.00 -44.09 -53.19
N ILE A 18 -27.13 -43.97 -52.18
CA ILE A 18 -27.19 -44.47 -50.77
C ILE A 18 -25.82 -44.20 -50.09
N ILE A 19 -25.14 -43.07 -50.31
CA ILE A 19 -23.97 -42.68 -49.50
C ILE A 19 -23.95 -41.15 -49.34
N TRP A 20 -25.06 -40.59 -48.88
CA TRP A 20 -25.16 -39.14 -48.63
C TRP A 20 -25.75 -38.81 -47.27
N HIS A 21 -25.54 -39.68 -46.28
CA HIS A 21 -25.79 -39.41 -44.85
C HIS A 21 -24.71 -40.00 -43.92
N ALA A 22 -23.55 -40.40 -44.46
CA ALA A 22 -22.42 -40.91 -43.66
C ALA A 22 -21.19 -39.96 -43.63
N ASP A 23 -21.12 -38.97 -44.53
CA ASP A 23 -19.93 -38.11 -44.68
C ASP A 23 -20.00 -36.76 -43.93
N VAL A 24 -21.14 -36.45 -43.31
CA VAL A 24 -21.30 -35.26 -42.44
C VAL A 24 -20.96 -35.61 -40.98
N ILE A 25 -21.05 -36.89 -40.58
CA ILE A 25 -20.75 -37.33 -39.21
C ILE A 25 -19.25 -37.65 -39.02
N THR A 26 -18.52 -38.02 -40.08
CA THR A 26 -17.07 -38.28 -40.04
C THR A 26 -16.22 -37.00 -40.13
N ARG A 27 -16.75 -35.89 -40.64
CA ARG A 27 -16.06 -34.57 -40.68
C ARG A 27 -16.30 -33.68 -39.47
N ILE A 28 -17.25 -34.00 -38.60
CA ILE A 28 -17.42 -33.33 -37.29
C ILE A 28 -16.66 -34.09 -36.17
N GLY A 29 -16.39 -35.39 -36.35
CA GLY A 29 -15.66 -36.22 -35.37
C GLY A 29 -14.12 -36.15 -35.43
N SER A 30 -13.53 -35.63 -36.50
CA SER A 30 -12.06 -35.67 -36.71
C SER A 30 -11.31 -34.40 -36.30
N ASN A 31 -12.01 -33.31 -35.93
CA ASN A 31 -11.41 -32.08 -35.41
C ASN A 31 -11.63 -31.86 -33.90
N LEU A 32 -12.31 -32.79 -33.20
CA LEU A 32 -12.54 -32.70 -31.75
C LEU A 32 -11.63 -33.61 -30.92
N LEU A 33 -10.96 -34.58 -31.53
CA LEU A 33 -10.07 -35.51 -30.82
C LEU A 33 -8.69 -34.91 -30.42
N PRO A 34 -8.06 -33.99 -31.17
CA PRO A 34 -6.84 -33.31 -30.71
C PRO A 34 -7.14 -32.28 -29.61
N VAL A 35 -8.37 -31.75 -29.57
CA VAL A 35 -8.81 -30.75 -28.57
C VAL A 35 -9.07 -31.41 -27.22
N PHE A 36 -9.60 -32.64 -27.20
CA PHE A 36 -9.82 -33.38 -25.95
C PHE A 36 -8.54 -33.99 -25.34
N CYS A 37 -7.59 -34.46 -26.15
CA CYS A 37 -6.30 -34.93 -25.64
C CYS A 37 -5.40 -33.79 -25.16
N GLY A 38 -5.48 -32.60 -25.78
CA GLY A 38 -4.81 -31.39 -25.28
C GLY A 38 -5.36 -30.89 -23.95
N LEU A 39 -6.68 -31.00 -23.74
CA LEU A 39 -7.33 -30.61 -22.48
C LEU A 39 -7.01 -31.58 -21.33
N LEU A 40 -6.87 -32.89 -21.60
CA LEU A 40 -6.50 -33.89 -20.59
C LEU A 40 -5.02 -33.83 -20.19
N LEU A 41 -4.12 -33.40 -21.07
CA LEU A 41 -2.71 -33.13 -20.74
C LEU A 41 -2.50 -31.79 -20.01
N LEU A 42 -3.36 -30.79 -20.23
CA LEU A 42 -3.39 -29.57 -19.42
C LEU A 42 -3.97 -29.79 -18.02
N LEU A 43 -4.82 -30.79 -17.84
CA LEU A 43 -5.31 -31.22 -16.52
C LEU A 43 -4.34 -32.17 -15.78
N ALA A 44 -3.35 -32.76 -16.48
CA ALA A 44 -2.35 -33.66 -15.87
C ALA A 44 -1.01 -32.96 -15.54
N VAL A 45 -0.80 -31.71 -15.97
CA VAL A 45 0.34 -30.87 -15.54
C VAL A 45 -0.03 -29.98 -14.33
N GLN A 46 -1.25 -30.11 -13.81
CA GLN A 46 -1.60 -29.65 -12.46
C GLN A 46 -1.31 -30.74 -11.42
N GLY A 47 -0.06 -31.20 -11.40
CA GLY A 47 0.47 -32.14 -10.42
C GLY A 47 1.54 -31.47 -9.58
N ASN A 48 1.18 -31.16 -8.34
CA ASN A 48 2.06 -30.81 -7.22
C ASN A 48 2.76 -29.44 -7.25
N ALA A 49 1.96 -28.37 -7.26
CA ALA A 49 2.22 -27.38 -6.21
C ALA A 49 1.65 -28.01 -4.94
N ALA A 50 2.52 -28.48 -4.04
CA ALA A 50 2.07 -28.84 -2.70
C ALA A 50 1.22 -27.67 -2.18
N PRO A 51 0.06 -27.92 -1.54
CA PRO A 51 -0.58 -26.85 -0.79
C PRO A 51 0.50 -26.33 0.16
N HIS A 52 0.97 -25.10 -0.07
CA HIS A 52 1.73 -24.40 0.96
C HIS A 52 0.91 -24.56 2.23
N PRO A 53 1.50 -25.05 3.33
CA PRO A 53 0.75 -25.25 4.54
C PRO A 53 0.07 -23.92 4.82
N ILE A 54 -1.26 -23.91 4.77
CA ILE A 54 -2.04 -22.92 5.48
C ILE A 54 -1.58 -23.14 6.91
N LEU A 55 -0.58 -22.36 7.32
CA LEU A 55 -0.07 -22.30 8.68
C LEU A 55 -1.29 -22.28 9.58
N ASP A 56 -1.41 -23.33 10.41
CA ASP A 56 -2.64 -23.70 11.10
C ASP A 56 -3.24 -22.48 11.80
N ALA A 57 -4.28 -21.90 11.20
CA ALA A 57 -4.84 -20.62 11.61
C ALA A 57 -5.33 -20.65 13.07
N ALA A 58 -5.73 -21.84 13.55
CA ALA A 58 -6.11 -22.06 14.95
C ALA A 58 -4.92 -21.90 15.91
N SER A 59 -3.76 -22.48 15.58
CA SER A 59 -2.55 -22.39 16.42
C SER A 59 -2.03 -20.95 16.55
N HIS A 60 -2.14 -20.15 15.48
CA HIS A 60 -1.76 -18.73 15.48
C HIS A 60 -2.75 -17.86 16.25
N LEU A 61 -4.05 -18.14 16.16
CA LEU A 61 -5.07 -17.44 16.94
C LEU A 61 -4.89 -17.67 18.44
N ASP A 62 -4.60 -18.89 18.88
CA ASP A 62 -4.41 -19.19 20.30
C ASP A 62 -3.09 -18.63 20.85
N ARG A 63 -2.02 -18.59 20.06
CA ARG A 63 -0.78 -17.90 20.45
C ARG A 63 -1.00 -16.40 20.61
N ASP A 64 -1.70 -15.76 19.69
CA ASP A 64 -1.92 -14.31 19.73
C ASP A 64 -2.84 -13.90 20.88
N ARG A 65 -3.83 -14.74 21.24
CA ARG A 65 -4.64 -14.56 22.47
C ARG A 65 -3.81 -14.57 23.76
N GLY A 66 -2.67 -15.23 23.76
CA GLY A 66 -1.70 -15.22 24.85
C GLY A 66 -0.83 -13.95 24.89
N LEU A 67 -0.56 -13.35 23.73
CA LEU A 67 0.30 -12.16 23.59
C LEU A 67 -0.48 -10.84 23.65
N LEU A 68 -1.71 -10.81 23.14
CA LEU A 68 -2.52 -9.61 23.01
C LEU A 68 -3.68 -9.62 23.99
N ARG A 69 -3.48 -8.93 25.10
CA ARG A 69 -4.50 -8.74 26.12
C ARG A 69 -4.35 -7.37 26.75
N PHE A 70 -5.48 -6.76 27.10
CA PHE A 70 -5.47 -5.65 28.05
C PHE A 70 -4.82 -6.09 29.36
N ASP A 71 -3.99 -5.24 29.94
CA ASP A 71 -3.33 -5.56 31.20
C ASP A 71 -4.34 -5.64 32.36
N SER A 72 -3.86 -6.01 33.56
CA SER A 72 -4.72 -6.08 34.75
C SER A 72 -5.33 -4.73 35.16
N GLY A 73 -4.80 -3.61 34.65
CA GLY A 73 -5.35 -2.28 34.81
C GLY A 73 -6.32 -1.88 33.68
N GLY A 74 -6.65 -2.81 32.78
CA GLY A 74 -7.53 -2.56 31.64
C GLY A 74 -6.90 -1.65 30.59
N SER A 75 -5.58 -1.58 30.49
CA SER A 75 -4.87 -0.74 29.51
C SER A 75 -4.28 -1.57 28.37
N PHE A 76 -4.32 -1.03 27.15
CA PHE A 76 -3.64 -1.60 25.99
C PHE A 76 -3.00 -0.49 25.16
N LYS A 77 -1.66 -0.51 25.08
CA LYS A 77 -0.89 0.56 24.44
C LYS A 77 -0.31 0.10 23.11
N ILE A 78 -0.65 0.81 22.04
CA ILE A 78 -0.16 0.56 20.68
C ILE A 78 0.82 1.66 20.27
N LEU A 79 1.97 1.28 19.72
CA LEU A 79 2.91 2.17 19.04
C LEU A 79 2.87 1.94 17.54
N GLN A 80 2.48 2.96 16.77
CA GLN A 80 2.59 2.97 15.32
C GLN A 80 3.94 3.56 14.90
N LEU A 81 4.71 2.78 14.13
CA LEU A 81 5.91 3.23 13.41
C LEU A 81 5.66 3.10 11.91
N THR A 82 6.10 4.07 11.12
CA THR A 82 5.77 4.12 9.69
C THR A 82 6.92 4.65 8.86
N ASP A 83 6.98 4.21 7.60
CA ASP A 83 7.86 4.79 6.60
C ASP A 83 9.32 4.80 7.07
N LEU A 84 9.86 3.65 7.46
CA LEU A 84 11.25 3.56 7.89
C LEU A 84 12.23 3.67 6.70
N HIS A 85 11.81 3.16 5.54
CA HIS A 85 12.56 3.20 4.28
C HIS A 85 14.00 2.69 4.40
N PHE A 86 14.19 1.55 5.08
CA PHE A 86 15.51 0.92 5.17
C PHE A 86 16.04 0.56 3.78
N GLY A 87 17.37 0.61 3.60
CA GLY A 87 18.02 0.19 2.37
C GLY A 87 18.35 1.33 1.41
N GLU A 88 17.92 2.56 1.69
CA GLU A 88 18.32 3.74 0.91
C GLU A 88 19.68 4.32 1.33
N SER A 89 20.14 4.08 2.56
CA SER A 89 21.51 4.43 2.99
C SER A 89 21.81 3.78 4.32
N ALA A 90 22.97 3.11 4.44
CA ALA A 90 23.40 2.53 5.72
C ALA A 90 23.48 3.58 6.86
N SER A 91 23.79 4.83 6.54
CA SER A 91 23.80 5.92 7.54
C SER A 91 22.39 6.31 7.99
N LYS A 92 21.42 6.32 7.06
CA LYS A 92 20.01 6.61 7.36
C LYS A 92 19.40 5.44 8.12
N ASP A 93 19.67 4.20 7.72
CA ASP A 93 19.20 2.99 8.39
C ASP A 93 19.64 2.96 9.86
N ARG A 94 20.92 3.27 10.15
CA ARG A 94 21.42 3.39 11.52
C ARG A 94 20.68 4.46 12.34
N ARG A 95 20.38 5.62 11.73
CA ARG A 95 19.61 6.66 12.42
C ARG A 95 18.16 6.25 12.62
N SER A 96 17.55 5.54 11.67
CA SER A 96 16.20 4.97 11.84
C SER A 96 16.17 4.00 13.04
N VAL A 97 17.18 3.15 13.21
CA VAL A 97 17.31 2.29 14.40
C VAL A 97 17.37 3.13 15.68
N GLN A 98 18.15 4.21 15.71
CA GLN A 98 18.24 5.12 16.86
C GLN A 98 16.89 5.75 17.21
N VAL A 99 16.09 6.16 16.21
CA VAL A 99 14.73 6.68 16.45
C VAL A 99 13.85 5.60 17.06
N MET A 100 13.87 4.38 16.51
CA MET A 100 13.08 3.27 17.05
C MET A 100 13.46 2.97 18.50
N GLU A 101 14.75 2.90 18.81
CA GLU A 101 15.25 2.68 20.18
C GLU A 101 14.83 3.81 21.13
N ALA A 102 14.99 5.08 20.73
CA ALA A 102 14.62 6.23 21.55
C ALA A 102 13.12 6.25 21.86
N VAL A 103 12.27 5.99 20.86
CA VAL A 103 10.81 5.96 21.03
C VAL A 103 10.39 4.77 21.90
N LEU A 104 10.90 3.56 21.63
CA LEU A 104 10.61 2.36 22.43
C LEU A 104 11.05 2.51 23.88
N GLN A 105 12.20 3.16 24.12
CA GLN A 105 12.70 3.43 25.46
C GLN A 105 11.85 4.48 26.19
N ALA A 106 11.48 5.57 25.52
CA ALA A 106 10.63 6.60 26.10
C ALA A 106 9.20 6.11 26.37
N GLU A 107 8.73 5.15 25.57
CA GLU A 107 7.38 4.59 25.64
C GLU A 107 7.40 3.13 26.10
N ALA A 108 8.13 2.84 27.18
CA ALA A 108 8.20 1.50 27.77
C ALA A 108 6.81 0.89 28.00
N ASN A 109 6.71 -0.44 27.94
CA ASN A 109 5.46 -1.20 28.11
C ASN A 109 4.44 -0.97 26.98
N CYS A 110 4.88 -0.81 25.72
CA CYS A 110 3.97 -0.97 24.58
C CYS A 110 3.48 -2.43 24.52
N SER A 111 2.17 -2.61 24.41
CA SER A 111 1.54 -3.94 24.27
C SER A 111 1.67 -4.47 22.85
N LEU A 112 1.75 -3.59 21.85
CA LEU A 112 1.87 -3.94 20.43
C LEU A 112 2.55 -2.81 19.64
N VAL A 113 3.43 -3.17 18.71
CA VAL A 113 3.93 -2.25 17.68
C VAL A 113 3.25 -2.53 16.34
N LEU A 114 2.64 -1.52 15.73
CA LEU A 114 2.10 -1.59 14.38
C LEU A 114 3.06 -0.91 13.41
N LEU A 115 3.58 -1.68 12.46
CA LEU A 115 4.40 -1.20 11.36
C LEU A 115 3.50 -0.92 10.15
N SER A 116 3.21 0.35 9.89
CA SER A 116 2.18 0.76 8.94
C SER A 116 2.66 0.96 7.49
N GLY A 117 3.61 0.13 7.04
CA GLY A 117 4.12 0.10 5.66
C GLY A 117 5.32 1.00 5.36
N ASP A 118 5.99 0.69 4.25
CA ASP A 118 7.27 1.25 3.79
C ASP A 118 8.40 1.04 4.79
N MET A 119 8.55 -0.20 5.22
CA MET A 119 9.56 -0.62 6.18
C MET A 119 10.94 -0.70 5.53
N VAL A 120 11.02 -1.35 4.38
CA VAL A 120 12.24 -1.49 3.58
C VAL A 120 11.96 -1.03 2.16
N SER A 121 12.79 -0.12 1.65
CA SER A 121 12.68 0.41 0.30
C SER A 121 13.58 -0.31 -0.68
N GLY A 122 13.00 -0.81 -1.78
CA GLY A 122 13.74 -1.38 -2.90
C GLY A 122 14.26 -0.35 -3.90
N ASN A 123 14.01 0.96 -3.69
CA ASN A 123 14.34 2.04 -4.62
C ASN A 123 15.77 2.03 -5.15
N LEU A 124 16.74 1.64 -4.32
CA LEU A 124 18.17 1.63 -4.70
C LEU A 124 18.68 0.24 -5.09
N TRP A 125 17.87 -0.81 -5.01
CA TRP A 125 18.31 -2.19 -5.22
C TRP A 125 18.97 -2.41 -6.59
N GLU A 126 18.31 -1.96 -7.66
CA GLU A 126 18.84 -1.95 -9.04
C GLU A 126 20.18 -1.21 -9.12
N ARG A 127 20.24 0.03 -8.60
CA ARG A 127 21.43 0.89 -8.65
C ARG A 127 22.60 0.34 -7.85
N LEU A 128 22.33 -0.48 -6.84
CA LEU A 128 23.33 -1.16 -6.02
C LEU A 128 23.80 -2.49 -6.64
N GLY A 129 23.39 -2.80 -7.89
CA GLY A 129 23.79 -4.02 -8.59
C GLY A 129 22.99 -5.26 -8.18
N ARG A 130 21.73 -5.07 -7.76
CA ARG A 130 20.79 -6.14 -7.40
C ARG A 130 21.38 -7.16 -6.41
N PRO A 131 21.90 -6.70 -5.25
CA PRO A 131 22.48 -7.61 -4.28
C PRO A 131 21.43 -8.62 -3.79
N LYS A 132 21.84 -9.89 -3.64
CA LYS A 132 21.02 -10.95 -3.05
C LYS A 132 20.79 -10.72 -1.56
N HIS A 133 19.69 -11.21 -1.01
CA HIS A 133 19.29 -11.05 0.40
C HIS A 133 19.19 -9.57 0.80
N PHE A 134 18.76 -8.70 -0.11
CA PHE A 134 18.61 -7.28 0.16
C PHE A 134 17.55 -7.08 1.24
N TYR A 135 16.31 -7.52 1.02
CA TYR A 135 15.25 -7.39 2.02
C TYR A 135 15.58 -8.07 3.34
N GLN A 136 16.05 -9.33 3.30
CA GLN A 136 16.41 -10.10 4.50
C GLN A 136 17.35 -9.31 5.42
N ARG A 137 18.48 -8.81 4.90
CA ARG A 137 19.46 -8.06 5.72
C ARG A 137 18.92 -6.75 6.30
N ARG A 138 17.91 -6.14 5.68
CA ARG A 138 17.30 -4.90 6.21
C ARG A 138 16.24 -5.24 7.26
N TRP A 139 15.46 -6.28 7.04
CA TRP A 139 14.52 -6.78 8.03
C TRP A 139 15.24 -7.25 9.31
N GLU A 140 16.36 -7.96 9.20
CA GLU A 140 17.20 -8.32 10.35
C GLU A 140 17.59 -7.09 11.21
N GLN A 141 18.00 -5.98 10.57
CA GLN A 141 18.33 -4.73 11.26
C GLN A 141 17.10 -4.05 11.86
N LEU A 142 15.99 -4.03 11.14
CA LEU A 142 14.74 -3.37 11.53
C LEU A 142 14.10 -4.06 12.74
N VAL A 143 14.06 -5.40 12.76
CA VAL A 143 13.41 -6.14 13.85
C VAL A 143 14.27 -6.20 15.12
N ALA A 144 15.57 -5.96 15.02
CA ALA A 144 16.49 -6.01 16.16
C ALA A 144 16.08 -5.13 17.36
N PRO A 145 15.71 -3.85 17.20
CA PRO A 145 15.20 -3.04 18.32
C PRO A 145 13.89 -3.58 18.91
N LEU A 146 12.97 -4.12 18.08
CA LEU A 146 11.72 -4.71 18.56
C LEU A 146 11.98 -5.99 19.38
N LYS A 147 12.90 -6.84 18.91
CA LYS A 147 13.36 -8.04 19.61
C LYS A 147 13.99 -7.71 20.96
N ARG A 148 14.87 -6.70 21.01
CA ARG A 148 15.50 -6.26 22.27
C ARG A 148 14.48 -5.70 23.26
N ALA A 149 13.47 -4.99 22.78
CA ALA A 149 12.38 -4.48 23.62
C ALA A 149 11.41 -5.58 24.07
N GLY A 150 11.42 -6.75 23.41
CA GLY A 150 10.51 -7.86 23.71
C GLY A 150 9.05 -7.57 23.38
N VAL A 151 8.79 -6.61 22.49
CA VAL A 151 7.43 -6.17 22.16
C VAL A 151 6.93 -6.88 20.90
N PRO A 152 5.74 -7.51 20.93
CA PRO A 152 5.17 -8.10 19.72
C PRO A 152 4.81 -7.03 18.70
N TYR A 153 4.88 -7.38 17.42
CA TYR A 153 4.63 -6.44 16.33
C TYR A 153 3.89 -7.07 15.15
N ALA A 154 3.18 -6.22 14.40
CA ALA A 154 2.45 -6.60 13.21
C ALA A 154 2.73 -5.62 12.07
N VAL A 155 2.75 -6.12 10.84
CA VAL A 155 3.16 -5.37 9.65
C VAL A 155 2.06 -5.36 8.60
N VAL A 156 1.74 -4.18 8.07
CA VAL A 156 1.14 -4.05 6.75
C VAL A 156 2.22 -3.61 5.77
N LEU A 157 2.17 -4.09 4.53
CA LEU A 157 3.13 -3.71 3.51
C LEU A 157 2.74 -2.38 2.86
N GLY A 158 3.71 -1.51 2.66
CA GLY A 158 3.58 -0.28 1.89
C GLY A 158 3.90 -0.48 0.41
N ASN A 159 3.95 0.63 -0.34
CA ASN A 159 4.22 0.57 -1.77
C ASN A 159 5.68 0.24 -2.10
N HIS A 160 6.61 0.42 -1.16
CA HIS A 160 8.03 0.11 -1.35
C HIS A 160 8.45 -1.30 -0.93
N ASP A 161 7.62 -2.03 -0.18
CA ASP A 161 8.01 -3.30 0.46
C ASP A 161 8.02 -4.52 -0.49
N GLY A 162 7.96 -4.34 -1.81
CA GLY A 162 8.01 -5.43 -2.80
C GLY A 162 8.74 -5.05 -4.08
N GLU A 163 9.73 -4.17 -3.99
CA GLU A 163 10.44 -3.55 -5.11
C GLU A 163 11.83 -4.15 -5.40
N ALA A 164 12.34 -5.01 -4.52
CA ALA A 164 13.68 -5.60 -4.64
C ALA A 164 13.66 -7.12 -4.88
N ASP A 165 14.48 -7.87 -4.15
CA ASP A 165 14.78 -9.29 -4.41
C ASP A 165 13.72 -10.28 -3.92
N LEU A 166 12.67 -9.81 -3.25
CA LEU A 166 11.57 -10.62 -2.74
C LEU A 166 10.23 -10.05 -3.21
N SER A 167 9.29 -10.94 -3.53
CA SER A 167 7.89 -10.57 -3.74
C SER A 167 7.23 -10.13 -2.43
N ARG A 168 6.08 -9.48 -2.50
CA ARG A 168 5.30 -9.09 -1.31
C ARG A 168 4.99 -10.28 -0.40
N ARG A 169 4.60 -11.42 -0.98
CA ARG A 169 4.35 -12.67 -0.25
C ARG A 169 5.61 -13.16 0.47
N GLN A 170 6.75 -13.18 -0.23
CA GLN A 170 8.02 -13.57 0.36
C GLN A 170 8.48 -12.61 1.46
N VAL A 171 8.12 -11.32 1.36
CA VAL A 171 8.36 -10.36 2.45
C VAL A 171 7.48 -10.67 3.66
N VAL A 172 6.20 -11.00 3.50
CA VAL A 172 5.34 -11.44 4.62
C VAL A 172 5.91 -12.70 5.29
N GLU A 173 6.33 -13.69 4.49
CA GLU A 173 6.97 -14.92 4.99
C GLU A 173 8.27 -14.61 5.75
N LEU A 174 9.11 -13.75 5.19
CA LEU A 174 10.34 -13.28 5.83
C LEU A 174 10.05 -12.59 7.17
N VAL A 175 9.08 -11.67 7.21
CA VAL A 175 8.72 -10.93 8.43
C VAL A 175 8.21 -11.86 9.52
N HIS A 176 7.43 -12.88 9.13
CA HIS A 176 6.97 -13.92 10.05
C HIS A 176 8.16 -14.72 10.61
N HIS A 177 9.06 -15.18 9.74
CA HIS A 177 10.24 -15.97 10.12
C HIS A 177 11.21 -15.16 10.99
N GLU A 178 11.64 -13.99 10.53
CA GLU A 178 12.60 -13.14 11.22
C GLU A 178 12.09 -12.67 12.58
N GLY A 179 10.78 -12.46 12.72
CA GLY A 179 10.21 -12.03 13.99
C GLY A 179 10.03 -13.12 15.04
N GLY A 180 10.08 -14.40 14.65
CA GLY A 180 9.89 -15.53 15.55
C GLY A 180 8.61 -15.42 16.39
N SER A 181 8.75 -15.50 17.71
CA SER A 181 7.61 -15.41 18.65
C SER A 181 7.00 -14.01 18.78
N LEU A 182 7.65 -12.96 18.25
CA LEU A 182 7.19 -11.56 18.36
C LEU A 182 6.45 -11.06 17.12
N SER A 183 6.66 -11.63 15.94
CA SER A 183 5.88 -11.24 14.76
C SER A 183 4.51 -11.89 14.80
N LEU A 184 3.49 -11.05 14.76
CA LEU A 184 2.07 -11.40 14.61
C LEU A 184 1.61 -11.23 13.15
N THR A 185 2.55 -10.98 12.23
CA THR A 185 2.25 -10.78 10.82
C THR A 185 1.80 -12.10 10.19
N ARG A 186 0.71 -12.05 9.42
CA ARG A 186 0.10 -13.22 8.80
C ARG A 186 -0.04 -13.02 7.29
N MET A 187 0.01 -14.13 6.57
CA MET A 187 -0.43 -14.18 5.20
C MET A 187 -1.94 -14.07 5.15
N GLY A 188 -2.43 -13.15 4.33
CA GLY A 188 -3.85 -12.95 4.10
C GLY A 188 -4.41 -13.78 2.95
N PRO A 189 -5.74 -13.73 2.75
CA PRO A 189 -6.34 -14.30 1.57
C PRO A 189 -5.92 -13.51 0.32
N HIS A 190 -5.89 -14.20 -0.82
CA HIS A 190 -5.84 -13.68 -2.20
C HIS A 190 -4.59 -12.87 -2.68
N SER A 191 -4.00 -13.37 -3.77
CA SER A 191 -3.09 -12.72 -4.75
C SER A 191 -1.63 -12.44 -4.35
N ASP A 192 -0.75 -12.50 -5.34
CA ASP A 192 0.67 -12.15 -5.22
C ASP A 192 0.90 -10.65 -4.97
N SER A 193 -0.06 -9.81 -5.34
CA SER A 193 0.02 -8.36 -5.24
C SER A 193 -0.54 -7.79 -3.92
N SER A 194 -1.22 -8.60 -3.12
CA SER A 194 -1.83 -8.22 -1.83
C SER A 194 -1.64 -9.34 -0.80
N ALA A 195 -0.57 -9.29 -0.02
CA ALA A 195 -0.12 -10.44 0.78
C ALA A 195 -0.48 -10.34 2.26
N GLY A 196 -0.42 -9.14 2.84
CA GLY A 196 -0.53 -8.93 4.30
C GLY A 196 -1.92 -8.49 4.76
N ASN A 197 -2.96 -9.30 4.51
CA ASN A 197 -4.35 -8.99 4.88
C ASN A 197 -4.85 -9.88 6.02
N TYR A 198 -4.96 -9.36 7.24
CA TYR A 198 -5.33 -10.17 8.40
C TYR A 198 -5.94 -9.29 9.48
N TRP A 199 -6.43 -9.91 10.55
CA TRP A 199 -6.79 -9.19 11.77
C TRP A 199 -6.12 -9.81 12.99
N LEU A 200 -6.00 -9.01 14.04
CA LEU A 200 -5.55 -9.41 15.36
C LEU A 200 -6.66 -9.12 16.36
N ASP A 201 -6.95 -10.09 17.22
CA ASP A 201 -7.89 -9.94 18.31
C ASP A 201 -7.13 -9.68 19.61
N VAL A 202 -7.44 -8.58 20.27
CA VAL A 202 -6.93 -8.20 21.59
C VAL A 202 -7.96 -8.61 22.63
N MET A 203 -7.52 -9.43 23.58
CA MET A 203 -8.41 -10.07 24.54
C MET A 203 -8.68 -9.16 25.74
N SER A 204 -9.86 -9.34 26.33
CA SER A 204 -10.29 -8.64 27.53
C SER A 204 -9.38 -8.93 28.73
N SER A 205 -9.19 -7.96 29.63
CA SER A 205 -8.43 -8.18 30.88
C SER A 205 -9.09 -9.21 31.80
N SER A 206 -10.41 -9.40 31.69
CA SER A 206 -11.23 -10.31 32.50
C SER A 206 -10.89 -11.80 32.38
N GLY A 207 -10.19 -12.21 31.31
CA GLY A 207 -9.86 -13.63 31.08
C GLY A 207 -11.01 -14.51 30.58
N ASP A 208 -12.19 -13.93 30.31
CA ASP A 208 -13.41 -14.64 29.86
C ASP A 208 -13.40 -15.09 28.39
N GLY A 209 -12.29 -14.85 27.68
CA GLY A 209 -12.16 -15.19 26.26
C GLY A 209 -12.83 -14.21 25.30
N ARG A 210 -13.31 -13.06 25.77
CA ARG A 210 -13.87 -12.02 24.90
C ARG A 210 -12.80 -11.19 24.19
N VAL A 211 -13.08 -10.83 22.93
CA VAL A 211 -12.32 -9.85 22.16
C VAL A 211 -12.77 -8.44 22.54
N ALA A 212 -11.85 -7.65 23.11
CA ALA A 212 -12.11 -6.27 23.54
C ALA A 212 -11.78 -5.24 22.44
N LEU A 213 -10.79 -5.54 21.59
CA LEU A 213 -10.38 -4.70 20.47
C LEU A 213 -9.93 -5.58 19.30
N ARG A 214 -10.29 -5.22 18.06
CA ARG A 214 -9.79 -5.87 16.84
C ARG A 214 -8.97 -4.90 16.01
N VAL A 215 -7.83 -5.36 15.51
CA VAL A 215 -6.92 -4.60 14.63
C VAL A 215 -6.92 -5.24 13.25
N TRP A 216 -7.48 -4.57 12.26
CA TRP A 216 -7.44 -4.98 10.85
C TRP A 216 -6.15 -4.47 10.19
N MET A 217 -5.42 -5.35 9.50
CA MET A 217 -4.19 -5.04 8.77
C MET A 217 -4.47 -5.27 7.28
N LEU A 218 -4.45 -4.20 6.48
CA LEU A 218 -4.96 -4.25 5.10
C LEU A 218 -3.92 -3.74 4.09
N ASP A 219 -3.42 -4.66 3.25
CA ASP A 219 -2.44 -4.39 2.20
C ASP A 219 -3.05 -3.50 1.10
N SER A 220 -2.57 -2.27 1.02
CA SER A 220 -3.01 -1.29 0.01
C SER A 220 -2.31 -1.42 -1.33
N ARG A 221 -1.55 -2.49 -1.56
CA ARG A 221 -0.74 -2.71 -2.77
C ARG A 221 0.29 -1.59 -2.96
N ARG A 222 0.87 -1.51 -4.16
CA ARG A 222 1.94 -0.57 -4.51
C ARG A 222 1.45 0.55 -5.42
N ILE A 223 1.02 0.17 -6.61
CA ILE A 223 0.50 1.03 -7.66
C ILE A 223 -0.73 0.36 -8.25
N GLU A 224 -1.48 1.14 -9.00
CA GLU A 224 -2.71 0.76 -9.69
C GLU A 224 -3.84 0.38 -8.73
N CYS A 225 -4.99 1.01 -8.94
CA CYS A 225 -6.21 0.70 -8.21
C CYS A 225 -7.33 0.38 -9.19
N ASN A 226 -7.74 -0.89 -9.26
CA ASN A 226 -8.81 -1.36 -10.13
C ASN A 226 -8.64 -0.98 -11.61
N GLY A 227 -7.44 -1.15 -12.16
CA GLY A 227 -7.12 -0.77 -13.54
C GLY A 227 -6.92 0.73 -13.75
N HIS A 228 -7.07 1.56 -12.71
CA HIS A 228 -6.74 2.97 -12.77
C HIS A 228 -5.28 3.19 -12.37
N PRO A 229 -4.51 3.92 -13.20
CA PRO A 229 -3.12 4.17 -12.89
C PRO A 229 -3.01 5.13 -11.70
N GLY A 230 -2.00 4.92 -10.84
CA GLY A 230 -1.73 5.77 -9.68
C GLY A 230 -1.28 4.96 -8.48
N TRP A 231 -1.53 5.49 -7.29
CA TRP A 231 -1.32 4.76 -6.04
C TRP A 231 -2.24 3.54 -5.92
N GLY A 232 -1.71 2.48 -5.32
CA GLY A 232 -2.45 1.25 -5.03
C GLY A 232 -3.60 1.47 -4.06
N CYS A 233 -4.50 0.49 -3.96
CA CYS A 233 -5.56 0.46 -2.97
C CYS A 233 -5.77 -0.93 -2.40
N VAL A 234 -6.49 -1.00 -1.28
CA VAL A 234 -7.02 -2.28 -0.78
C VAL A 234 -7.93 -2.86 -1.86
N ALA A 235 -7.64 -4.11 -2.23
CA ALA A 235 -8.30 -4.79 -3.32
C ALA A 235 -9.81 -4.96 -3.10
N PRO A 236 -10.65 -4.91 -4.15
CA PRO A 236 -12.08 -5.20 -4.04
C PRO A 236 -12.39 -6.55 -3.36
N GLU A 237 -11.63 -7.60 -3.69
CA GLU A 237 -11.77 -8.92 -3.08
C GLU A 237 -11.41 -8.92 -1.59
N ILE A 238 -10.47 -8.08 -1.17
CA ILE A 238 -10.13 -7.91 0.26
C ILE A 238 -11.20 -7.07 0.95
N ILE A 239 -11.77 -6.06 0.29
CA ILE A 239 -12.89 -5.26 0.82
C ILE A 239 -14.11 -6.16 1.05
N ALA A 240 -14.43 -7.04 0.09
CA ALA A 240 -15.49 -8.03 0.23
C ALA A 240 -15.20 -9.00 1.39
N TRP A 241 -13.96 -9.47 1.51
CA TRP A 241 -13.55 -10.31 2.64
C TRP A 241 -13.65 -9.60 4.00
N VAL A 242 -13.31 -8.31 4.09
CA VAL A 242 -13.52 -7.51 5.32
C VAL A 242 -15.01 -7.42 5.65
N ALA A 243 -15.87 -7.19 4.66
CA ALA A 243 -17.31 -7.13 4.88
C ALA A 243 -17.89 -8.49 5.34
N GLU A 244 -17.46 -9.59 4.71
CA GLU A 244 -17.83 -10.96 5.09
C GLU A 244 -17.38 -11.27 6.51
N LYS A 245 -16.08 -11.12 6.81
CA LYS A 245 -15.54 -11.42 8.14
C LYS A 245 -16.03 -10.47 9.22
N GLY A 246 -16.27 -9.20 8.88
CA GLY A 246 -16.89 -8.25 9.78
C GLY A 246 -18.31 -8.64 10.21
N ALA A 247 -19.04 -9.35 9.35
CA ALA A 247 -20.37 -9.88 9.66
C ALA A 247 -20.31 -11.22 10.44
N ASP A 248 -19.36 -12.09 10.10
CA ASP A 248 -19.23 -13.43 10.71
C ASP A 248 -18.61 -13.42 12.10
N LEU A 249 -17.66 -12.52 12.35
CA LEU A 249 -16.91 -12.50 13.60
C LEU A 249 -17.72 -11.86 14.73
N PRO A 250 -17.48 -12.25 16.00
CA PRO A 250 -18.03 -11.54 17.14
C PRO A 250 -17.73 -10.05 17.04
N ARG A 251 -18.77 -9.23 17.27
CA ARG A 251 -18.66 -7.78 17.19
C ARG A 251 -17.73 -7.27 18.28
N ALA A 252 -16.71 -6.52 17.87
CA ALA A 252 -15.76 -5.86 18.75
C ALA A 252 -15.46 -4.44 18.24
N PRO A 253 -15.18 -3.46 19.12
CA PRO A 253 -14.54 -2.21 18.71
C PRO A 253 -13.31 -2.52 17.85
N SER A 254 -13.16 -1.80 16.74
CA SER A 254 -12.12 -2.13 15.78
C SER A 254 -11.35 -0.90 15.31
N ILE A 255 -10.08 -1.12 14.98
CA ILE A 255 -9.22 -0.18 14.24
C ILE A 255 -8.72 -0.86 12.96
N ALA A 256 -8.28 -0.08 11.99
CA ALA A 256 -7.62 -0.59 10.80
C ALA A 256 -6.30 0.12 10.53
N VAL A 257 -5.37 -0.59 9.90
CA VAL A 257 -4.09 -0.07 9.40
C VAL A 257 -4.04 -0.31 7.91
N VAL A 258 -3.79 0.76 7.16
CA VAL A 258 -3.63 0.74 5.71
C VAL A 258 -2.53 1.73 5.34
N HIS A 259 -1.56 1.32 4.54
CA HIS A 259 -0.40 2.16 4.28
C HIS A 259 -0.75 3.40 3.44
N ILE A 260 -1.27 3.18 2.22
CA ILE A 260 -1.73 4.26 1.34
C ILE A 260 -3.05 4.80 1.91
N PRO A 261 -3.13 6.11 2.23
CA PRO A 261 -4.29 6.68 2.89
C PRO A 261 -5.51 6.68 1.95
N PRO A 262 -6.68 6.16 2.36
CA PRO A 262 -7.88 6.28 1.56
C PRO A 262 -8.37 7.74 1.51
N ALA A 263 -9.25 8.06 0.55
CA ALA A 263 -9.69 9.44 0.28
C ALA A 263 -10.37 10.12 1.49
N GLN A 264 -10.85 9.34 2.47
CA GLN A 264 -11.49 9.86 3.68
C GLN A 264 -10.54 10.68 4.57
N PHE A 265 -9.22 10.47 4.49
CA PHE A 265 -8.25 11.38 5.11
C PHE A 265 -8.36 12.80 4.54
N MET A 266 -8.50 12.90 3.22
CA MET A 266 -8.73 14.18 2.54
C MET A 266 -10.13 14.71 2.83
N TYR A 267 -11.16 13.86 2.76
CA TYR A 267 -12.54 14.30 2.94
C TYR A 267 -12.81 14.81 4.35
N GLY A 268 -12.32 14.12 5.39
CA GLY A 268 -12.43 14.58 6.77
C GLY A 268 -11.75 15.94 6.95
N TRP A 269 -10.54 16.09 6.43
CA TRP A 269 -9.80 17.35 6.58
C TRP A 269 -10.48 18.52 5.86
N SER A 270 -10.85 18.32 4.59
CA SER A 270 -11.39 19.39 3.76
C SER A 270 -12.85 19.69 4.08
N PHE A 271 -13.68 18.65 4.27
CA PHE A 271 -15.14 18.77 4.36
C PHE A 271 -15.70 18.38 5.74
N GLY A 272 -14.94 17.70 6.58
CA GLY A 272 -15.34 17.26 7.93
C GLY A 272 -15.05 18.27 9.05
N GLY A 273 -14.74 19.53 8.71
CA GLY A 273 -14.46 20.59 9.70
C GLY A 273 -12.99 20.67 10.14
N GLY A 274 -12.06 20.15 9.34
CA GLY A 274 -10.63 20.20 9.60
C GLY A 274 -10.12 19.05 10.47
N GLY A 275 -8.85 19.15 10.85
CA GLY A 275 -8.19 18.17 11.69
C GLY A 275 -7.13 18.80 12.59
N VAL A 276 -6.50 17.97 13.42
CA VAL A 276 -5.43 18.37 14.34
C VAL A 276 -4.09 17.84 13.86
N GLY A 277 -3.00 18.54 14.14
CA GLY A 277 -1.67 18.15 13.69
C GLY A 277 -1.23 18.81 12.39
N LEU A 278 -0.22 18.22 11.76
CA LEU A 278 0.45 18.77 10.59
C LEU A 278 -0.08 18.10 9.32
N LYS A 279 -0.69 18.91 8.46
CA LYS A 279 -0.90 18.60 7.03
C LYS A 279 0.04 19.47 6.21
N ARG A 280 1.15 18.91 5.75
CA ARG A 280 2.22 19.64 5.04
C ARG A 280 2.41 19.19 3.59
N GLU A 281 1.66 18.19 3.17
CA GLU A 281 1.56 17.79 1.77
C GLU A 281 0.13 17.35 1.42
N PRO A 282 -0.20 17.20 0.12
CA PRO A 282 -1.43 16.57 -0.32
C PRO A 282 -1.58 15.16 0.27
N VAL A 283 -2.81 14.72 0.47
CA VAL A 283 -3.15 13.33 0.73
C VAL A 283 -2.98 12.57 -0.58
N ASN A 284 -2.02 11.64 -0.62
CA ASN A 284 -1.75 10.81 -1.80
C ASN A 284 -2.65 9.56 -1.82
N CYS A 285 -3.97 9.78 -1.91
CA CYS A 285 -4.94 8.70 -1.94
C CYS A 285 -5.01 7.97 -3.30
N PRO A 286 -5.59 6.74 -3.34
CA PRO A 286 -5.83 6.03 -4.59
C PRO A 286 -6.68 6.85 -5.56
N ALA A 287 -6.52 6.58 -6.86
CA ALA A 287 -7.23 7.32 -7.92
C ALA A 287 -8.74 7.11 -7.94
N VAL A 288 -9.23 6.03 -7.31
CA VAL A 288 -10.66 5.68 -7.26
C VAL A 288 -11.09 5.36 -5.83
N GLU A 289 -12.32 5.73 -5.51
CA GLU A 289 -12.98 5.28 -4.29
C GLU A 289 -13.43 3.83 -4.46
N THR A 290 -12.93 2.93 -3.62
CA THR A 290 -13.15 1.49 -3.74
C THR A 290 -14.32 0.98 -2.91
N GLY A 291 -14.87 1.80 -2.01
CA GLY A 291 -15.85 1.37 -1.02
C GLY A 291 -15.22 0.82 0.27
N LEU A 292 -13.89 0.94 0.43
CA LEU A 292 -13.18 0.50 1.63
C LEU A 292 -13.79 1.12 2.89
N HIS A 293 -14.10 2.43 2.87
CA HIS A 293 -14.73 3.11 4.00
C HIS A 293 -16.03 2.44 4.46
N ALA A 294 -16.90 2.12 3.52
CA ALA A 294 -18.19 1.50 3.82
C ALA A 294 -18.01 0.11 4.44
N ALA A 295 -17.09 -0.69 3.91
CA ALA A 295 -16.78 -2.02 4.46
C ALA A 295 -16.18 -1.92 5.87
N LEU A 296 -15.24 -0.99 6.10
CA LEU A 296 -14.67 -0.75 7.42
C LEU A 296 -15.72 -0.33 8.44
N ARG A 297 -16.62 0.59 8.05
CA ARG A 297 -17.72 1.03 8.92
C ARG A 297 -18.66 -0.12 9.26
N ALA A 298 -19.01 -0.96 8.29
CA ALA A 298 -19.84 -2.15 8.51
C ALA A 298 -19.17 -3.16 9.45
N ALA A 299 -17.83 -3.30 9.37
CA ALA A 299 -17.02 -4.14 10.26
C ALA A 299 -16.78 -3.51 11.66
N GLY A 300 -17.37 -2.35 11.98
CA GLY A 300 -17.26 -1.72 13.29
C GLY A 300 -15.94 -0.97 13.54
N VAL A 301 -15.20 -0.65 12.46
CA VAL A 301 -13.97 0.13 12.55
C VAL A 301 -14.29 1.59 12.88
N GLN A 302 -13.56 2.13 13.86
CA GLN A 302 -13.73 3.49 14.37
C GLN A 302 -12.46 4.36 14.21
N LEU A 303 -11.31 3.74 13.97
CA LEU A 303 -10.03 4.42 13.73
C LEU A 303 -9.27 3.74 12.59
N VAL A 304 -8.74 4.54 11.66
CA VAL A 304 -7.87 4.09 10.56
C VAL A 304 -6.53 4.79 10.66
N LEU A 305 -5.46 4.01 10.63
CA LEU A 305 -4.07 4.46 10.70
C LEU A 305 -3.38 4.32 9.35
N SER A 306 -2.67 5.37 8.92
CA SER A 306 -1.89 5.36 7.67
C SER A 306 -0.51 6.00 7.79
N GLY A 307 0.34 5.73 6.80
CA GLY A 307 1.67 6.29 6.61
C GLY A 307 1.76 7.06 5.30
N HIS A 308 2.77 6.76 4.46
CA HIS A 308 2.90 7.13 3.05
C HIS A 308 3.23 8.62 2.79
N ASP A 309 2.48 9.54 3.39
CA ASP A 309 2.66 10.98 3.25
C ASP A 309 3.59 11.51 4.36
N HIS A 310 4.90 11.49 4.12
CA HIS A 310 5.93 11.63 5.16
C HIS A 310 5.95 12.96 5.93
N ASN A 311 5.27 13.99 5.45
CA ASN A 311 5.15 15.31 6.06
C ASN A 311 3.79 15.51 6.75
N ASN A 312 2.88 14.56 6.63
CA ASN A 312 1.59 14.55 7.30
C ASN A 312 1.69 13.73 8.60
N ASN A 313 1.10 14.27 9.67
CA ASN A 313 0.86 13.54 10.93
C ASN A 313 -0.50 13.88 11.51
N PHE A 314 -1.41 14.41 10.70
CA PHE A 314 -2.68 14.94 11.18
C PHE A 314 -3.69 13.83 11.50
N VAL A 315 -4.70 14.21 12.29
CA VAL A 315 -5.87 13.40 12.61
C VAL A 315 -7.13 14.16 12.21
N THR A 316 -8.08 13.47 11.60
CA THR A 316 -9.38 14.02 11.20
C THR A 316 -10.49 13.00 11.39
N THR A 317 -11.74 13.43 11.35
CA THR A 317 -12.90 12.53 11.39
C THR A 317 -13.71 12.66 10.12
N TYR A 318 -14.20 11.54 9.60
CA TYR A 318 -15.12 11.49 8.47
C TYR A 318 -16.13 10.37 8.69
N ASP A 319 -17.42 10.72 8.65
CA ASP A 319 -18.56 9.79 8.74
C ASP A 319 -18.43 8.76 9.87
N GLY A 320 -18.10 9.25 11.07
CA GLY A 320 -18.00 8.44 12.30
C GLY A 320 -16.71 7.63 12.45
N ILE A 321 -15.76 7.73 11.51
CA ILE A 321 -14.43 7.10 11.61
C ILE A 321 -13.36 8.19 11.77
N THR A 322 -12.44 7.98 12.71
CA THR A 322 -11.22 8.78 12.86
C THR A 322 -10.14 8.27 11.92
N TYR A 323 -9.46 9.17 11.21
CA TYR A 323 -8.36 8.89 10.30
C TYR A 323 -7.11 9.60 10.80
N ALA A 324 -6.05 8.85 11.10
CA ALA A 324 -4.84 9.37 11.72
C ALA A 324 -3.58 8.93 10.97
N TYR A 325 -2.77 9.90 10.57
CA TYR A 325 -1.43 9.62 10.05
C TYR A 325 -0.47 9.30 11.18
N GLY A 326 0.41 8.33 10.98
CA GLY A 326 1.59 8.15 11.82
C GLY A 326 2.55 9.34 11.73
N GLN A 327 3.51 9.40 12.66
CA GLN A 327 4.67 10.27 12.50
C GLN A 327 5.72 9.51 11.68
N LYS A 328 6.25 10.11 10.60
CA LYS A 328 7.38 9.55 9.85
C LYS A 328 8.50 9.13 10.80
N THR A 329 8.85 7.84 10.80
CA THR A 329 9.84 7.30 11.75
C THR A 329 11.24 7.30 11.17
N GLY A 330 11.41 6.89 9.92
CA GLY A 330 12.74 6.65 9.36
C GLY A 330 13.45 7.87 8.77
N TYR A 331 14.77 7.74 8.61
CA TYR A 331 15.60 8.68 7.85
C TYR A 331 15.71 8.35 6.35
N GLY A 332 15.25 7.17 5.93
CA GLY A 332 15.07 6.81 4.52
C GLY A 332 14.01 7.68 3.85
N SER A 333 14.13 7.83 2.52
CA SER A 333 13.29 8.66 1.66
C SER A 333 13.29 10.15 2.04
N TYR A 334 12.31 10.90 1.53
CA TYR A 334 12.06 12.30 1.89
C TYR A 334 11.32 12.39 3.22
N GLY A 335 11.24 13.60 3.76
CA GLY A 335 10.40 13.88 4.92
C GLY A 335 10.96 13.40 6.27
N PRO A 336 10.38 13.90 7.37
CA PRO A 336 9.49 15.06 7.38
C PRO A 336 10.25 16.33 6.96
N LEU A 337 9.54 17.44 6.71
CA LEU A 337 10.16 18.71 6.28
C LEU A 337 11.30 19.13 7.22
N PRO A 338 12.33 19.86 6.72
CA PRO A 338 13.42 20.36 7.55
C PRO A 338 12.90 21.08 8.80
N GLY A 339 13.46 20.72 9.96
CA GLY A 339 13.04 21.26 11.27
C GLY A 339 11.93 20.46 11.97
N LEU A 340 11.33 19.47 11.31
CA LEU A 340 10.44 18.51 11.96
C LEU A 340 11.22 17.25 12.36
N LEU A 341 10.91 16.72 13.53
CA LEU A 341 11.54 15.52 14.08
C LEU A 341 10.82 14.26 13.65
N ARG A 342 11.53 13.13 13.66
CA ARG A 342 10.95 11.80 13.47
C ARG A 342 10.40 11.26 14.78
N GLY A 343 9.59 10.21 14.69
CA GLY A 343 8.99 9.61 15.88
C GLY A 343 8.00 8.51 15.57
N GLY A 344 7.12 8.24 16.53
CA GLY A 344 5.99 7.32 16.41
C GLY A 344 4.71 7.93 16.96
N ARG A 345 3.56 7.36 16.57
CA ARG A 345 2.26 7.69 17.16
C ARG A 345 1.88 6.62 18.18
N LEU A 346 1.38 7.07 19.32
CA LEU A 346 0.89 6.20 20.38
C LEU A 346 -0.64 6.26 20.42
N LEU A 347 -1.23 5.14 20.78
CA LEU A 347 -2.63 4.98 21.12
C LEU A 347 -2.73 4.22 22.43
N LEU A 348 -3.44 4.78 23.39
CA LEU A 348 -3.76 4.10 24.64
C LEU A 348 -5.26 3.86 24.70
N PHE A 349 -5.63 2.59 24.72
CA PHE A 349 -7.00 2.14 24.91
C PHE A 349 -7.20 1.74 26.35
N GLN A 350 -8.38 2.08 26.88
CA GLN A 350 -8.80 1.69 28.21
C GLN A 350 -10.10 0.87 28.12
N GLU A 351 -10.14 -0.23 28.86
CA GLU A 351 -11.38 -0.96 29.11
C GLU A 351 -12.25 -0.19 30.09
N GLY A 352 -13.47 0.12 29.65
CA GLY A 352 -14.53 0.69 30.47
C GLY A 352 -15.35 -0.37 31.17
N GLU A 353 -16.52 0.04 31.66
CA GLU A 353 -17.45 -0.86 32.33
C GLU A 353 -17.82 -2.07 31.46
N LYS A 354 -17.88 -3.23 32.10
CA LYS A 354 -18.09 -4.53 31.46
C LYS A 354 -17.04 -4.85 30.39
N GLY A 355 -15.86 -4.23 30.40
CA GLY A 355 -14.75 -4.41 29.44
C GLY A 355 -15.11 -4.09 27.99
N THR A 356 -15.90 -3.02 27.82
CA THR A 356 -16.08 -2.37 26.52
C THR A 356 -14.93 -1.39 26.27
N VAL A 357 -14.53 -1.15 25.01
CA VAL A 357 -13.46 -0.21 24.66
C VAL A 357 -14.04 0.91 23.78
N ASP A 358 -13.85 2.16 24.20
CA ASP A 358 -14.15 3.33 23.37
C ASP A 358 -12.94 3.69 22.50
N VAL A 359 -12.98 3.29 21.23
CA VAL A 359 -11.91 3.58 20.27
C VAL A 359 -11.89 5.07 19.91
N SER A 360 -13.05 5.73 19.90
CA SER A 360 -13.17 7.13 19.52
C SER A 360 -12.59 8.08 20.57
N GLY A 361 -12.64 7.66 21.84
CA GLY A 361 -12.08 8.36 22.99
C GLY A 361 -10.65 7.95 23.36
N ALA A 362 -10.00 7.08 22.59
CA ALA A 362 -8.64 6.62 22.90
C ALA A 362 -7.63 7.77 22.97
N GLU A 363 -6.75 7.76 23.96
CA GLU A 363 -5.70 8.77 24.06
C GLU A 363 -4.67 8.58 22.95
N SER A 364 -4.25 9.67 22.31
CA SER A 364 -3.21 9.63 21.27
C SER A 364 -2.24 10.80 21.39
N TRP A 365 -0.96 10.47 21.24
CA TRP A 365 0.13 11.44 21.19
C TRP A 365 1.22 10.97 20.23
N LEU A 366 2.14 11.86 19.90
CA LEU A 366 3.37 11.53 19.21
C LEU A 366 4.53 11.51 20.21
N ARG A 367 5.41 10.52 20.08
CA ARG A 367 6.73 10.54 20.73
C ARG A 367 7.79 10.79 19.67
N LEU A 368 8.53 11.88 19.83
CA LEU A 368 9.59 12.28 18.90
C LEU A 368 10.95 11.73 19.33
N GLU A 369 11.89 11.69 18.39
CA GLU A 369 13.22 11.09 18.54
C GLU A 369 14.11 11.77 19.61
N ASP A 370 13.78 12.99 20.02
CA ASP A 370 14.43 13.71 21.12
C ASP A 370 13.76 13.48 22.48
N GLY A 371 12.73 12.62 22.53
CA GLY A 371 11.93 12.39 23.71
C GLY A 371 10.78 13.36 23.89
N THR A 372 10.53 14.31 23.00
CA THR A 372 9.38 15.23 23.09
C THR A 372 8.06 14.47 22.92
N LEU A 373 7.10 14.72 23.82
CA LEU A 373 5.71 14.28 23.69
C LEU A 373 4.87 15.39 23.05
N VAL A 374 4.10 15.06 22.02
CA VAL A 374 3.18 15.99 21.35
C VAL A 374 1.75 15.47 21.39
N VAL A 375 0.88 16.14 22.13
CA VAL A 375 -0.57 15.90 22.10
C VAL A 375 -1.21 16.76 21.02
N GLN A 376 -2.02 16.15 20.16
CA GLN A 376 -2.72 16.84 19.08
C GLN A 376 -4.15 17.18 19.53
N GLU A 377 -4.29 18.25 20.30
CA GLU A 377 -5.57 18.66 20.91
C GLU A 377 -6.61 19.15 19.89
N SER A 378 -7.87 18.74 20.07
CA SER A 378 -9.03 19.14 19.26
C SER A 378 -9.29 20.66 19.23
N SER A 379 -8.88 21.39 20.27
CA SER A 379 -8.94 22.85 20.35
C SER A 379 -8.10 23.55 19.28
N ARG A 380 -7.11 22.85 18.68
CA ARG A 380 -6.16 23.37 17.70
C ARG A 380 -6.48 22.93 16.27
N ARG A 381 -7.75 22.63 15.97
CA ARG A 381 -8.17 22.23 14.63
C ARG A 381 -7.74 23.28 13.59
N SER A 382 -7.15 22.79 12.51
CA SER A 382 -6.75 23.58 11.35
C SER A 382 -7.58 23.19 10.13
N MET A 383 -7.98 24.20 9.37
CA MET A 383 -8.58 24.05 8.03
C MET A 383 -7.72 24.72 6.94
N ARG A 384 -6.48 25.11 7.27
CA ARG A 384 -5.70 26.07 6.46
C ARG A 384 -5.24 25.55 5.08
N THR A 385 -5.30 24.24 4.85
CA THR A 385 -4.84 23.61 3.60
C THR A 385 -5.92 22.69 3.05
N PHE A 386 -6.84 23.25 2.27
CA PHE A 386 -7.93 22.52 1.63
C PHE A 386 -7.41 21.69 0.44
N GLN A 387 -7.97 20.50 0.23
CA GLN A 387 -7.66 19.62 -0.89
C GLN A 387 -8.95 18.99 -1.44
N MET A 388 -9.20 19.16 -2.74
CA MET A 388 -10.41 18.63 -3.39
C MET A 388 -10.18 17.34 -4.18
N ILE A 389 -8.93 17.06 -4.55
CA ILE A 389 -8.57 15.96 -5.45
C ILE A 389 -7.47 15.15 -4.79
N CYS A 390 -7.61 13.82 -4.81
CA CYS A 390 -6.55 12.91 -4.42
C CYS A 390 -5.32 13.14 -5.28
N ASP A 391 -4.14 13.27 -4.67
CA ASP A 391 -2.91 13.23 -5.45
C ASP A 391 -2.59 11.77 -5.78
N GLY A 392 -3.21 11.24 -6.83
CA GLY A 392 -3.08 9.84 -7.25
C GLY A 392 -1.71 9.48 -7.83
N GLY A 393 -0.63 10.18 -7.46
CA GLY A 393 0.75 9.94 -7.91
C GLY A 393 1.08 10.54 -9.28
N TYR A 394 0.09 10.99 -10.05
CA TYR A 394 0.29 11.60 -11.37
C TYR A 394 0.49 13.13 -11.32
N THR A 395 -0.04 13.82 -10.31
CA THR A 395 0.00 15.29 -10.31
C THR A 395 1.37 15.84 -9.90
N GLY A 396 2.13 15.12 -9.07
CA GLY A 396 3.52 15.44 -8.76
C GLY A 396 4.41 15.48 -10.02
N GLY A 397 4.19 14.58 -10.97
CA GLY A 397 4.91 14.57 -12.26
C GLY A 397 4.51 15.72 -13.17
N ALA A 398 3.21 15.98 -13.32
CA ALA A 398 2.69 17.06 -14.18
C ALA A 398 3.01 18.46 -13.65
N LEU A 399 2.93 18.70 -12.34
CA LEU A 399 3.36 19.95 -11.72
C LEU A 399 4.88 20.13 -11.74
N ALA A 400 5.67 19.07 -11.58
CA ALA A 400 7.13 19.14 -11.75
C ALA A 400 7.53 19.40 -13.21
N LEU A 401 6.82 18.83 -14.18
CA LEU A 401 6.95 19.11 -15.61
C LEU A 401 6.54 20.55 -15.95
N LEU A 402 5.43 21.04 -15.39
CA LEU A 402 5.00 22.44 -15.54
C LEU A 402 5.96 23.43 -14.86
N ALA A 403 6.53 23.08 -13.70
CA ALA A 403 7.53 23.89 -13.02
C ALA A 403 8.88 23.91 -13.77
N ARG A 404 9.28 22.78 -14.36
CA ARG A 404 10.43 22.71 -15.28
C ARG A 404 10.16 23.48 -16.57
N ALA A 405 8.98 23.38 -17.15
CA ALA A 405 8.58 24.12 -18.34
C ALA A 405 8.57 25.64 -18.08
N LYS A 406 8.03 26.09 -16.95
CA LYS A 406 8.08 27.52 -16.56
C LYS A 406 9.52 28.05 -16.40
N LYS A 407 10.43 27.25 -15.83
CA LYS A 407 11.86 27.62 -15.72
C LYS A 407 12.55 27.70 -17.09
N VAL A 408 12.24 26.79 -17.99
CA VAL A 408 12.75 26.82 -19.38
C VAL A 408 12.20 28.04 -20.13
N SER A 409 10.91 28.35 -20.01
CA SER A 409 10.32 29.53 -20.66
C SER A 409 10.93 30.85 -20.16
N ILE A 410 11.19 30.99 -18.86
CA ILE A 410 11.84 32.20 -18.30
C ILE A 410 13.28 32.33 -18.83
N LEU A 411 14.03 31.22 -18.90
CA LEU A 411 15.40 31.22 -19.42
C LEU A 411 15.45 31.59 -20.91
N VAL A 412 14.52 31.07 -21.72
CA VAL A 412 14.41 31.39 -23.16
C VAL A 412 14.08 32.87 -23.37
N VAL A 413 13.16 33.43 -22.57
CA VAL A 413 12.83 34.87 -22.64
C VAL A 413 14.02 35.74 -22.24
N LEU A 414 14.76 35.37 -21.18
CA LEU A 414 15.99 36.07 -20.77
C LEU A 414 17.05 36.05 -21.87
N ILE A 415 17.28 34.90 -22.51
CA ILE A 415 18.22 34.78 -23.64
C ILE A 415 17.78 35.67 -24.81
N ALA A 416 16.49 35.65 -25.17
CA ALA A 416 15.96 36.48 -26.24
C ALA A 416 16.13 37.99 -25.94
N VAL A 417 15.88 38.42 -24.70
CA VAL A 417 16.07 39.82 -24.27
C VAL A 417 17.55 40.21 -24.36
N VAL A 418 18.47 39.36 -23.92
CA VAL A 418 19.91 39.61 -24.02
C VAL A 418 20.35 39.71 -25.48
N CYS A 419 19.87 38.83 -26.37
CA CYS A 419 20.18 38.88 -27.80
C CYS A 419 19.68 40.18 -28.44
N VAL A 420 18.45 40.63 -28.10
CA VAL A 420 17.89 41.89 -28.61
C VAL A 420 18.69 43.09 -28.11
N LEU A 421 19.08 43.11 -26.83
CA LEU A 421 19.91 44.17 -26.26
C LEU A 421 21.29 44.23 -26.92
N CYS A 422 21.94 43.08 -27.14
CA CYS A 422 23.20 42.99 -27.87
C CYS A 422 23.06 43.53 -29.30
N PHE A 423 21.99 43.17 -30.01
CA PHE A 423 21.72 43.67 -31.36
C PHE A 423 21.52 45.19 -31.39
N ILE A 424 20.78 45.75 -30.42
CA ILE A 424 20.59 47.21 -30.29
C ILE A 424 21.92 47.91 -30.04
N VAL A 425 22.77 47.37 -29.16
CA VAL A 425 24.11 47.92 -28.87
C VAL A 425 25.00 47.86 -30.10
N MET A 426 24.99 46.76 -30.85
CA MET A 426 25.73 46.62 -32.10
C MET A 426 25.28 47.63 -33.15
N ARG A 427 23.96 47.79 -33.36
CA ARG A 427 23.43 48.80 -34.29
C ARG A 427 23.81 50.22 -33.90
N ARG A 428 23.77 50.56 -32.60
CA ARG A 428 24.19 51.90 -32.13
C ARG A 428 25.69 52.14 -32.34
N LYS A 429 26.53 51.12 -32.18
CA LYS A 429 27.97 51.21 -32.50
C LYS A 429 28.20 51.41 -33.99
N GLN A 430 27.48 50.67 -34.83
CA GLN A 430 27.59 50.78 -36.29
C GLN A 430 27.13 52.15 -36.78
N GLN A 431 26.00 52.65 -36.29
CA GLN A 431 25.49 53.98 -36.63
C GLN A 431 26.47 55.08 -36.24
N LYS A 432 27.11 54.99 -35.05
CA LYS A 432 28.17 55.93 -34.64
C LYS A 432 29.43 55.82 -35.51
N ALA A 433 29.78 54.63 -35.98
CA ALA A 433 30.91 54.44 -36.88
C ALA A 433 30.63 55.04 -38.27
N ASP A 434 29.41 54.89 -38.77
CA ASP A 434 28.98 55.45 -40.06
C ASP A 434 28.91 56.98 -40.00
N THR A 435 28.42 57.57 -38.90
CA THR A 435 28.43 59.04 -38.72
C THR A 435 29.86 59.61 -38.65
N ARG A 436 30.83 58.87 -38.08
CA ARG A 436 32.25 59.26 -38.06
C ARG A 436 32.97 59.13 -39.40
N ARG A 437 32.42 58.38 -40.35
CA ARG A 437 32.96 58.26 -41.72
C ARG A 437 32.34 59.29 -42.68
N ALA A 438 31.22 59.87 -42.31
CA ALA A 438 30.49 60.88 -43.11
C ALA A 438 30.87 62.33 -42.73
N LEU A 439 31.52 62.53 -41.58
CA LEU A 439 32.25 63.74 -41.19
C LEU A 439 33.73 63.55 -41.55
#